data_AF-T1JM66-F1
#
_entry.id   AF-T1JM66-F1
#
_cell.length_a   1.000
_cell.length_b   1.000
_cell.length_c   1.000
_cell.angle_alpha   90.00
_cell.angle_beta   90.00
_cell.angle_gamma   90.00
#
_symmetry.space_group_name_H-M   'P 1'
#
loop_
_entity.id
_entity.type
_entity.pdbx_description
1 polymer ?
#
loop_
_entity_poly.entity_id
_entity_poly.type
_entity_poly.pdbx_seq_one_letter_code
_entity_poly.pdbx_strand_id
1 'polypeptide(L)'
;MSSTTADCSISSKQVKRSVAALYQLLEKKTATENEKKQKKLFGKGPNKISVRIQLKRAPAGNQYGWKEIKVVLPNCPTGKNSSICLIVKDLHKGRRSDDEFTIEYFKDILKKKEIDIITEIIPTHVVRTEHNTFQAKRNLSVNFDKFIADERIKMSLPTLLGKWFTEKQKLPIPISFTKSTTKAQIEKAMSHVNVANDSMKMSETVSNILDLVNQLARKLPGGWANVKSIFLSTVVKPSIPVYVSLAPLSEVDIAIDMQEYPEPEDLTTLPKGKVVVYPDGTVHVVEGNGDGDISDN
;
A
#
# COMPACT_ATOMS: atom_id res chain seq x y z
N MET A 1 -25.68 16.08 -3.23
CA MET A 1 -25.88 16.69 -1.90
C MET A 1 -26.29 15.56 -0.98
N SER A 2 -25.40 14.96 -0.21
CA SER A 2 -24.80 15.47 1.03
C SER A 2 -23.39 14.89 1.22
N SER A 3 -22.41 15.76 1.41
CA SER A 3 -21.06 15.39 1.84
C SER A 3 -21.06 15.31 3.36
N THR A 4 -21.18 14.09 3.92
CA THR A 4 -20.95 13.87 5.35
C THR A 4 -19.49 14.17 5.65
N THR A 5 -19.23 15.34 6.24
CA THR A 5 -17.95 15.71 6.84
C THR A 5 -17.72 14.79 8.02
N ALA A 6 -16.96 13.71 7.82
CA ALA A 6 -16.34 13.02 8.94
C ALA A 6 -15.43 14.05 9.63
N ASP A 7 -15.86 14.56 10.79
CA ASP A 7 -15.13 15.54 11.57
C ASP A 7 -13.79 14.95 12.00
N CYS A 8 -12.76 15.28 11.21
CA CYS A 8 -11.41 14.85 11.48
C CYS A 8 -10.85 15.75 12.59
N SER A 9 -10.82 15.23 13.81
CA SER A 9 -10.38 15.94 15.03
C SER A 9 -8.86 16.27 15.07
N ILE A 10 -8.12 16.14 13.96
CA ILE A 10 -6.70 16.50 13.97
C ILE A 10 -6.53 18.02 13.96
N SER A 11 -5.94 18.55 15.03
CA SER A 11 -5.53 19.95 15.11
C SER A 11 -4.37 20.26 14.16
N SER A 12 -4.56 21.20 13.24
CA SER A 12 -3.49 21.70 12.36
C SER A 12 -2.25 22.19 13.13
N LYS A 13 -2.45 22.74 14.34
CA LYS A 13 -1.35 23.20 15.22
C LYS A 13 -0.46 22.02 15.66
N GLN A 14 -1.07 20.88 15.98
CA GLN A 14 -0.34 19.68 16.41
C GLN A 14 0.48 19.10 15.26
N VAL A 15 -0.10 19.01 14.05
CA VAL A 15 0.62 18.56 12.85
C VAL A 15 1.83 19.43 12.58
N LYS A 16 1.69 20.76 12.65
CA LYS A 16 2.81 21.69 12.45
C LYS A 16 3.94 21.47 13.47
N ARG A 17 3.61 21.28 14.75
CA ARG A 17 4.58 20.99 15.81
C ARG A 17 5.31 19.66 15.56
N SER A 18 4.57 18.61 15.24
CA SER A 18 5.15 17.28 14.96
C SER A 18 6.06 17.31 13.73
N VAL A 19 5.68 18.04 12.67
CA VAL A 19 6.51 18.21 11.48
C VAL A 19 7.76 19.01 11.80
N ALA A 20 7.67 20.14 12.52
CA ALA A 20 8.85 20.92 12.92
C ALA A 20 9.84 20.08 13.75
N ALA A 21 9.34 19.29 14.71
CA ALA A 21 10.16 18.37 15.49
C ALA A 21 10.84 17.30 14.59
N LEU A 22 10.16 16.84 13.54
CA LEU A 22 10.73 15.86 12.61
C LEU A 22 11.93 16.42 11.85
N TYR A 23 11.82 17.63 11.30
CA TYR A 23 12.92 18.28 10.61
C TYR A 23 14.11 18.54 11.54
N GLN A 24 13.87 18.95 12.79
CA GLN A 24 14.94 19.10 13.78
C GLN A 24 15.66 17.77 14.09
N LEU A 25 14.93 16.65 14.11
CA LEU A 25 15.54 15.32 14.27
C LEU A 25 16.37 14.94 13.05
N LEU A 26 15.91 15.28 11.84
CA LEU A 26 16.64 15.02 10.60
C LEU A 26 17.94 15.83 10.57
N GLU A 27 17.88 17.13 10.86
CA GLU A 27 19.06 18.01 10.96
C GLU A 27 20.09 17.47 11.96
N LYS A 28 19.66 17.14 13.19
CA LYS A 28 20.55 16.55 14.21
C LYS A 28 21.21 15.26 13.73
N LYS A 29 20.48 14.40 13.03
CA LYS A 29 21.06 13.16 12.49
C LYS A 29 22.01 13.42 11.34
N THR A 30 21.75 14.38 10.46
CA THR A 30 22.71 14.74 9.41
C THR A 30 24.02 15.26 10.00
N ALA A 31 23.96 16.04 11.09
CA ALA A 31 25.16 16.48 11.82
C ALA A 31 25.95 15.29 12.41
N THR A 32 25.28 14.36 13.11
CA THR A 32 25.93 13.17 13.67
C THR A 32 26.41 12.19 12.59
N GLU A 33 25.71 12.08 11.46
CA GLU A 33 26.14 11.27 10.32
C GLU A 33 27.36 11.90 9.63
N ASN A 34 27.49 13.24 9.58
CA ASN A 34 28.68 13.90 9.04
C ASN A 34 29.95 13.58 9.84
N GLU A 35 29.87 13.46 11.16
CA GLU A 35 30.99 12.99 12.00
C GLU A 35 31.35 11.51 11.73
N LYS A 36 30.38 10.69 11.33
CA LYS A 36 30.58 9.26 10.99
C LYS A 36 30.86 9.01 9.50
N LYS A 37 30.68 10.02 8.63
CA LYS A 37 30.71 9.92 7.16
C LYS A 37 32.11 9.71 6.57
N GLN A 38 33.19 9.79 7.35
CA GLN A 38 34.51 9.36 6.88
C GLN A 38 34.56 7.88 6.47
N LYS A 39 33.55 7.04 6.74
CA LYS A 39 33.59 5.60 6.44
C LYS A 39 32.58 5.06 5.40
N LYS A 40 31.67 5.85 4.81
CA LYS A 40 30.74 5.35 3.77
C LYS A 40 30.45 6.39 2.69
N LEU A 41 31.11 6.25 1.54
CA LEU A 41 31.03 7.16 0.38
C LEU A 41 29.74 7.06 -0.46
N PHE A 42 28.83 6.13 -0.18
CA PHE A 42 27.57 6.03 -0.91
C PHE A 42 26.50 6.87 -0.20
N GLY A 43 26.20 8.03 -0.77
CA GLY A 43 25.13 8.91 -0.30
C GLY A 43 23.81 8.15 -0.20
N LYS A 44 23.26 8.05 1.01
CA LYS A 44 21.86 7.66 1.17
C LYS A 44 21.03 8.68 0.39
N GLY A 45 20.18 8.20 -0.51
CA GLY A 45 19.19 9.02 -1.19
C GLY A 45 18.30 9.79 -0.20
N PRO A 46 17.46 10.72 -0.69
CA PRO A 46 16.66 11.59 0.15
C PRO A 46 15.84 10.79 1.16
N ASN A 47 15.84 11.23 2.42
CA ASN A 47 15.10 10.58 3.48
C ASN A 47 13.59 10.72 3.20
N LYS A 48 12.92 9.59 2.97
CA LYS A 48 11.47 9.53 2.73
C LYS A 48 10.74 9.62 4.07
N ILE A 49 9.75 10.49 4.13
CA ILE A 49 8.84 10.64 5.27
C ILE A 49 7.56 9.88 4.94
N SER A 50 7.25 8.87 5.76
CA SER A 50 6.06 8.06 5.67
C SER A 50 5.21 8.19 6.94
N VAL A 51 3.93 7.85 6.84
CA VAL A 51 3.01 7.87 7.98
C VAL A 51 2.66 6.43 8.33
N ARG A 52 2.88 6.06 9.59
CA ARG A 52 2.45 4.78 10.15
C ARG A 52 1.16 4.99 10.92
N ILE A 53 0.17 4.16 10.66
CA ILE A 53 -1.14 4.23 11.28
C ILE A 53 -1.37 2.91 12.01
N GLN A 54 -1.84 3.01 13.25
CA GLN A 54 -2.33 1.85 14.00
C GLN A 54 -3.85 1.95 14.06
N LEU A 55 -4.51 0.86 13.70
CA LEU A 55 -5.95 0.73 13.84
C LEU A 55 -6.26 0.11 15.21
N LYS A 56 -7.43 0.43 15.77
CA LYS A 56 -7.92 -0.22 16.99
C LYS A 56 -8.30 -1.67 16.69
N ARG A 57 -9.01 -1.88 15.58
CA ARG A 57 -9.46 -3.18 15.11
C ARG A 57 -8.97 -3.41 13.68
N ALA A 58 -8.27 -4.52 13.48
CA ALA A 58 -7.87 -4.94 12.15
C ALA A 58 -9.11 -5.35 11.35
N PRO A 59 -9.23 -4.96 10.07
CA PRO A 59 -10.29 -5.48 9.22
C PRO A 59 -10.16 -6.99 9.09
N ALA A 60 -11.24 -7.71 9.38
CA ALA A 60 -11.33 -9.17 9.25
C ALA A 60 -12.32 -9.51 8.13
N GLY A 61 -12.03 -10.57 7.37
CA GLY A 61 -12.87 -11.07 6.28
C GLY A 61 -12.27 -10.90 4.88
N ASN A 62 -12.68 -11.78 3.95
CA ASN A 62 -12.25 -11.76 2.54
C ASN A 62 -12.63 -10.47 1.80
N GLN A 63 -13.73 -9.84 2.21
CA GLN A 63 -14.25 -8.57 1.65
C GLN A 63 -13.27 -7.39 1.72
N TYR A 64 -12.44 -7.34 2.76
CA TYR A 64 -11.48 -6.25 3.01
C TYR A 64 -10.02 -6.65 2.82
N GLY A 65 -9.73 -7.84 2.27
CA GLY A 65 -8.42 -8.53 2.24
C GLY A 65 -7.18 -7.72 1.78
N TRP A 66 -6.39 -8.24 0.84
CA TRP A 66 -5.15 -7.59 0.37
C TRP A 66 -5.43 -6.37 -0.55
N LYS A 67 -6.35 -5.49 -0.16
CA LYS A 67 -6.77 -4.33 -0.96
C LYS A 67 -5.89 -3.12 -0.66
N GLU A 68 -5.16 -2.66 -1.66
CA GLU A 68 -4.36 -1.44 -1.56
C GLU A 68 -5.24 -0.19 -1.52
N ILE A 69 -5.10 0.61 -0.46
CA ILE A 69 -5.77 1.92 -0.35
C ILE A 69 -4.94 2.96 -1.10
N LYS A 70 -5.44 3.37 -2.27
CA LYS A 70 -4.81 4.41 -3.09
C LYS A 70 -5.17 5.80 -2.56
N VAL A 71 -4.18 6.57 -2.10
CA VAL A 71 -4.33 7.97 -1.67
C VAL A 71 -3.63 8.89 -2.66
N VAL A 72 -4.28 10.00 -2.99
CA VAL A 72 -3.71 11.07 -3.81
C VAL A 72 -3.24 12.18 -2.88
N LEU A 73 -2.08 12.75 -3.12
CA LEU A 73 -1.59 13.89 -2.34
C LEU A 73 -1.63 15.14 -3.21
N PRO A 74 -1.90 16.32 -2.61
CA PRO A 74 -1.96 17.58 -3.35
C PRO A 74 -0.58 17.98 -3.88
N ASN A 75 0.48 17.78 -3.08
CA ASN A 75 1.85 18.02 -3.51
C ASN A 75 2.58 16.69 -3.72
N CYS A 76 3.17 16.51 -4.90
CA CYS A 76 3.93 15.31 -5.20
C CYS A 76 5.26 15.31 -4.41
N PRO A 77 5.55 14.29 -3.60
CA PRO A 77 6.84 14.17 -2.92
C PRO A 77 7.97 13.79 -3.90
N THR A 78 7.61 13.28 -5.07
CA THR A 78 8.56 12.83 -6.08
C THR A 78 9.10 14.07 -6.80
N GLY A 79 10.41 14.31 -6.68
CA GLY A 79 11.05 15.42 -7.38
C GLY A 79 11.04 15.23 -8.90
N LYS A 80 11.20 16.32 -9.66
CA LYS A 80 11.20 16.30 -11.13
C LYS A 80 12.29 15.41 -11.77
N ASN A 81 13.32 15.05 -11.00
CA ASN A 81 14.47 14.25 -11.46
C ASN A 81 14.37 12.76 -11.05
N SER A 82 13.19 12.25 -10.70
CA SER A 82 13.04 10.85 -10.31
C SER A 82 13.16 9.91 -11.51
N SER A 83 13.91 8.82 -11.35
CA SER A 83 13.95 7.76 -12.34
C SER A 83 12.70 6.88 -12.25
N ILE A 84 11.88 6.89 -13.31
CA ILE A 84 10.62 6.13 -13.38
C ILE A 84 10.75 5.05 -14.44
N CYS A 85 10.51 3.81 -14.03
CA CYS A 85 10.45 2.66 -14.93
C CYS A 85 8.99 2.29 -15.24
N LEU A 86 8.67 2.11 -16.51
CA LEU A 86 7.38 1.60 -16.98
C LEU A 86 7.52 0.13 -17.42
N ILE A 87 6.79 -0.77 -16.76
CA ILE A 87 6.71 -2.19 -17.12
C ILE A 87 5.47 -2.40 -18.00
N VAL A 88 5.69 -2.84 -19.24
CA VAL A 88 4.62 -3.02 -20.23
C VAL A 88 4.38 -4.47 -20.57
N LYS A 89 3.17 -4.77 -21.03
CA LYS A 89 2.85 -6.08 -21.60
C LYS A 89 3.41 -6.18 -23.01
N ASP A 90 3.98 -7.34 -23.32
CA ASP A 90 4.52 -7.64 -24.65
C ASP A 90 3.39 -7.69 -25.70
N LEU A 91 3.62 -7.07 -26.86
CA LEU A 91 2.67 -7.06 -27.98
C LEU A 91 2.64 -8.39 -28.71
N HIS A 92 3.83 -8.96 -28.94
CA HIS A 92 4.00 -10.25 -29.58
C HIS A 92 4.27 -11.31 -28.51
N LYS A 93 3.55 -12.44 -28.58
CA LYS A 93 3.80 -13.61 -27.73
C LYS A 93 4.64 -14.61 -28.52
N GLY A 94 5.95 -14.66 -28.27
CA GLY A 94 6.84 -15.61 -28.92
C GLY A 94 8.21 -15.75 -28.25
N ARG A 95 8.90 -16.86 -28.53
CA ARG A 95 10.25 -17.16 -27.96
C ARG A 95 11.34 -16.21 -28.48
N ARG A 96 11.05 -15.46 -29.55
CA ARG A 96 11.80 -14.32 -30.09
C ARG A 96 10.84 -13.15 -30.11
N SER A 97 10.69 -12.48 -28.98
CA SER A 97 9.92 -11.23 -28.93
C SER A 97 10.92 -10.11 -29.22
N ASP A 98 10.65 -9.32 -30.26
CA ASP A 98 11.45 -8.12 -30.53
C ASP A 98 11.09 -7.08 -29.47
N ASP A 99 11.94 -7.00 -28.44
CA ASP A 99 11.74 -6.11 -27.30
C ASP A 99 11.73 -4.64 -27.77
N GLU A 100 12.51 -4.31 -28.80
CA GLU A 100 12.62 -2.98 -29.41
C GLU A 100 11.30 -2.48 -30.02
N PHE A 101 10.60 -3.33 -30.78
CA PHE A 101 9.30 -2.98 -31.36
C PHE A 101 8.27 -2.60 -30.28
N THR A 102 8.28 -3.33 -29.17
CA THR A 102 7.39 -3.04 -28.05
C THR A 102 7.74 -1.70 -27.41
N ILE A 103 9.02 -1.44 -27.20
CA ILE A 103 9.50 -0.18 -26.63
C ILE A 103 9.12 1.00 -27.52
N GLU A 104 9.30 0.90 -28.83
CA GLU A 104 8.95 1.96 -29.80
C GLU A 104 7.45 2.26 -29.80
N TYR A 105 6.61 1.24 -29.86
CA TYR A 105 5.16 1.40 -29.81
C TYR A 105 4.70 2.17 -28.57
N PHE A 106 5.24 1.83 -27.40
CA PHE A 106 4.90 2.53 -26.16
C PHE A 106 5.52 3.93 -26.10
N LYS A 107 6.72 4.15 -26.64
CA LYS A 107 7.30 5.51 -26.79
C LYS A 107 6.39 6.40 -27.63
N ASP A 108 5.82 5.89 -28.71
CA ASP A 108 4.91 6.67 -29.56
C ASP A 108 3.57 6.98 -28.87
N ILE A 109 3.03 6.05 -28.09
CA ILE A 109 1.86 6.31 -27.24
C ILE A 109 2.15 7.41 -26.21
N LEU A 110 3.33 7.38 -25.60
CA LEU A 110 3.72 8.39 -24.60
C LEU A 110 3.92 9.77 -25.23
N LYS A 111 4.55 9.83 -26.41
CA LYS A 111 4.68 11.07 -27.20
C LYS A 111 3.31 11.63 -27.58
N LYS A 112 2.40 10.79 -28.08
CA LYS A 112 1.03 11.18 -28.44
C LYS A 112 0.24 11.74 -27.25
N LYS A 113 0.59 11.33 -26.03
CA LYS A 113 -0.07 11.76 -24.79
C LYS A 113 0.71 12.85 -24.02
N GLU A 114 1.83 13.33 -24.56
CA GLU A 114 2.70 14.35 -23.95
C GLU A 114 3.13 13.98 -22.51
N ILE A 115 3.66 12.76 -22.34
CA ILE A 115 4.15 12.24 -21.07
C ILE A 115 5.67 12.06 -21.13
N ASP A 116 6.41 13.01 -20.55
CA ASP A 116 7.89 13.01 -20.57
C ASP A 116 8.53 12.54 -19.24
N ILE A 117 7.72 12.14 -18.27
CA ILE A 117 8.17 11.81 -16.91
C ILE A 117 8.82 10.40 -16.85
N ILE A 118 8.61 9.55 -17.86
CA ILE A 118 9.06 8.16 -17.86
C ILE A 118 10.50 8.08 -18.38
N THR A 119 11.39 7.46 -17.60
CA THR A 119 12.82 7.33 -17.94
C THR A 119 13.09 6.12 -18.81
N GLU A 120 12.54 4.97 -18.47
CA GLU A 120 12.80 3.70 -19.17
C GLU A 120 11.53 2.87 -19.28
N ILE A 121 11.39 2.16 -20.39
CA ILE A 121 10.29 1.24 -20.68
C ILE A 121 10.86 -0.17 -20.77
N ILE A 122 10.37 -1.08 -19.93
CA ILE A 122 10.83 -2.46 -19.85
C ILE A 122 9.66 -3.40 -20.18
N PRO A 123 9.77 -4.23 -21.24
CA PRO A 123 8.81 -5.29 -21.52
C PRO A 123 8.77 -6.37 -20.44
N THR A 124 7.65 -7.06 -20.30
CA THR A 124 7.47 -8.10 -19.28
C THR A 124 8.40 -9.29 -19.55
N HIS A 125 8.66 -9.59 -20.81
CA HIS A 125 9.62 -10.60 -21.24
C HIS A 125 11.03 -10.35 -20.67
N VAL A 126 11.56 -9.13 -20.83
CA VAL A 126 12.89 -8.71 -20.33
C VAL A 126 13.01 -8.87 -18.82
N VAL A 127 11.97 -8.48 -18.07
CA VAL A 127 11.96 -8.67 -16.60
C VAL A 127 12.06 -10.15 -16.23
N ARG A 128 11.46 -11.04 -17.04
CA ARG A 128 11.43 -12.49 -16.80
C ARG A 128 12.72 -13.18 -17.22
N THR A 129 13.40 -12.72 -18.26
CA THR A 129 14.63 -13.35 -18.78
C THR A 129 15.88 -12.76 -18.11
N GLU A 130 16.06 -11.45 -18.18
CA GLU A 130 17.27 -10.75 -17.74
C GLU A 130 17.25 -10.46 -16.23
N HIS A 131 16.10 -10.03 -15.71
CA HIS A 131 15.95 -9.69 -14.29
C HIS A 131 15.42 -10.83 -13.43
N ASN A 132 15.67 -12.09 -13.79
CA ASN A 132 15.22 -13.23 -12.98
C ASN A 132 16.08 -13.46 -11.72
N THR A 133 17.38 -13.16 -11.79
CA THR A 133 18.31 -13.42 -10.69
C THR A 133 18.09 -12.46 -9.52
N PHE A 134 18.39 -12.90 -8.31
CA PHE A 134 18.22 -12.08 -7.10
C PHE A 134 19.02 -10.77 -7.16
N GLN A 135 20.25 -10.82 -7.68
CA GLN A 135 21.09 -9.63 -7.86
C GLN A 135 20.51 -8.67 -8.90
N ALA A 136 20.02 -9.18 -10.04
CA ALA A 136 19.41 -8.33 -11.07
C ALA A 136 18.14 -7.62 -10.57
N LYS A 137 17.27 -8.32 -9.82
CA LYS A 137 16.10 -7.71 -9.18
C LYS A 137 16.50 -6.61 -8.19
N ARG A 138 17.55 -6.86 -7.40
CA ARG A 138 18.07 -5.87 -6.46
C ARG A 138 18.62 -4.64 -7.18
N ASN A 139 19.38 -4.82 -8.26
CA ASN A 139 19.91 -3.71 -9.06
C ASN A 139 18.80 -2.89 -9.70
N LEU A 140 17.81 -3.56 -10.31
CA LEU A 140 16.63 -2.89 -10.87
C LEU A 140 15.92 -2.03 -9.81
N SER A 141 15.71 -2.58 -8.62
CA SER A 141 15.08 -1.84 -7.51
C SER A 141 15.88 -0.64 -7.00
N VAL A 142 17.20 -0.60 -7.23
CA VAL A 142 18.09 0.49 -6.78
C VAL A 142 18.16 1.59 -7.84
N ASN A 143 18.20 1.22 -9.13
CA ASN A 143 18.30 2.17 -10.25
C ASN A 143 17.07 3.08 -10.38
N PHE A 144 15.88 2.55 -10.10
CA PHE A 144 14.63 3.29 -10.24
C PHE A 144 14.01 3.67 -8.90
N ASP A 145 13.47 4.88 -8.83
CA ASP A 145 12.75 5.36 -7.67
C ASP A 145 11.33 4.80 -7.60
N LYS A 146 10.66 4.74 -8.74
CA LYS A 146 9.27 4.31 -8.88
C LYS A 146 9.08 3.39 -10.09
N PHE A 147 8.13 2.48 -9.93
CA PHE A 147 7.70 1.57 -10.99
C PHE A 147 6.23 1.84 -11.30
N ILE A 148 5.93 1.91 -12.59
CA ILE A 148 4.59 1.93 -13.15
C ILE A 148 4.46 0.64 -13.95
N ALA A 149 3.27 0.04 -13.96
CA ALA A 149 3.00 -1.11 -14.80
C ALA A 149 1.69 -0.95 -15.55
N ASP A 150 1.56 -1.65 -16.67
CA ASP A 150 0.28 -1.83 -17.33
C ASP A 150 -0.69 -2.60 -16.40
N GLU A 151 -1.93 -2.14 -16.29
CA GLU A 151 -2.98 -2.79 -15.50
C GLU A 151 -3.15 -4.28 -15.85
N ARG A 152 -2.90 -4.65 -17.10
CA ARG A 152 -3.04 -6.03 -17.61
C ARG A 152 -2.05 -7.02 -16.98
N ILE A 153 -0.92 -6.55 -16.46
CA ILE A 153 0.12 -7.41 -15.85
C ILE A 153 0.10 -7.37 -14.32
N LYS A 154 -0.80 -6.61 -13.69
CA LYS A 154 -0.81 -6.37 -12.24
C LYS A 154 -0.72 -7.64 -11.37
N MET A 155 -1.35 -8.73 -11.81
CA MET A 155 -1.41 -9.98 -11.05
C MET A 155 -0.09 -10.75 -11.05
N SER A 156 0.72 -10.65 -12.11
CA SER A 156 2.00 -11.36 -12.21
C SER A 156 3.17 -10.61 -11.59
N LEU A 157 3.05 -9.30 -11.38
CA LEU A 157 4.16 -8.45 -10.89
C LEU A 157 4.72 -8.85 -9.52
N PRO A 158 3.91 -9.17 -8.48
CA PRO A 158 4.46 -9.53 -7.18
C PRO A 158 5.31 -10.79 -7.24
N THR A 159 4.86 -11.78 -8.01
CA THR A 159 5.59 -13.05 -8.24
C THR A 159 6.85 -12.83 -9.08
N LEU A 160 6.77 -11.97 -10.10
CA LEU A 160 7.89 -11.70 -11.02
C LEU A 160 9.02 -10.93 -10.34
N LEU A 161 8.70 -9.82 -9.67
CA LEU A 161 9.66 -8.93 -9.02
C LEU A 161 10.18 -9.46 -7.68
N GLY A 162 9.42 -10.35 -7.04
CA GLY A 162 9.80 -11.04 -5.81
C GLY A 162 9.78 -10.17 -4.56
N LYS A 163 10.15 -10.78 -3.43
CA LYS A 163 10.01 -10.23 -2.08
C LYS A 163 10.73 -8.90 -1.86
N TRP A 164 11.88 -8.68 -2.53
CA TRP A 164 12.69 -7.48 -2.34
C TRP A 164 11.95 -6.20 -2.73
N PHE A 165 11.15 -6.24 -3.80
CA PHE A 165 10.32 -5.11 -4.22
C PHE A 165 9.21 -4.82 -3.22
N THR A 166 8.59 -5.86 -2.66
CA THR A 166 7.58 -5.75 -1.60
C THR A 166 8.17 -5.16 -0.32
N GLU A 167 9.33 -5.64 0.13
CA GLU A 167 10.02 -5.14 1.32
C GLU A 167 10.43 -3.66 1.18
N LYS A 168 10.82 -3.24 -0.03
CA LYS A 168 11.19 -1.85 -0.33
C LYS A 168 9.99 -0.95 -0.62
N GLN A 169 8.77 -1.48 -0.61
CA GLN A 169 7.54 -0.76 -1.00
C GLN A 169 7.65 -0.12 -2.39
N LYS A 170 8.32 -0.82 -3.33
CA LYS A 170 8.53 -0.39 -4.72
C LYS A 170 7.72 -1.23 -5.72
N LEU A 171 6.61 -1.83 -5.28
CA LEU A 171 5.73 -2.57 -6.19
C LEU A 171 5.18 -1.62 -7.27
N PRO A 172 5.12 -2.05 -8.55
CA PRO A 172 4.68 -1.17 -9.61
C PRO A 172 3.21 -0.80 -9.48
N ILE A 173 2.91 0.46 -9.77
CA ILE A 173 1.54 0.97 -9.73
C ILE A 173 0.86 0.66 -11.06
N PRO A 174 -0.28 -0.05 -11.08
CA PRO A 174 -0.99 -0.38 -12.32
C PRO A 174 -1.69 0.85 -12.91
N ILE A 175 -1.47 1.10 -14.20
CA ILE A 175 -2.01 2.20 -15.00
C ILE A 175 -2.61 1.66 -16.30
N SER A 176 -3.73 2.26 -16.72
CA SER A 176 -4.41 1.90 -17.97
C SER A 176 -3.99 2.82 -19.11
N PHE A 177 -3.37 2.25 -20.14
CA PHE A 177 -2.98 2.98 -21.35
C PHE A 177 -4.11 3.11 -22.38
N THR A 178 -5.19 2.35 -22.22
CA THR A 178 -6.36 2.38 -23.12
C THR A 178 -7.20 3.64 -22.93
N LYS A 179 -7.19 4.24 -21.73
CA LYS A 179 -8.03 5.40 -21.39
C LYS A 179 -7.36 6.70 -21.84
N SER A 180 -8.17 7.71 -22.15
CA SER A 180 -7.69 9.07 -22.49
C SER A 180 -7.04 9.77 -21.28
N THR A 181 -7.39 9.37 -20.06
CA THR A 181 -6.93 9.99 -18.79
C THR A 181 -5.61 9.43 -18.26
N THR A 182 -4.76 8.84 -19.11
CA THR A 182 -3.49 8.23 -18.67
C THR A 182 -2.56 9.23 -17.98
N LYS A 183 -2.49 10.49 -18.44
CA LYS A 183 -1.65 11.54 -17.82
C LYS A 183 -2.04 11.79 -16.36
N ALA A 184 -3.33 12.03 -16.11
CA ALA A 184 -3.86 12.22 -14.76
C ALA A 184 -3.67 10.98 -13.88
N GLN A 185 -3.74 9.76 -14.45
CA GLN A 185 -3.45 8.54 -13.71
C GLN A 185 -1.98 8.43 -13.30
N ILE A 186 -1.06 8.84 -14.17
CA ILE A 186 0.38 8.86 -13.88
C ILE A 186 0.69 9.90 -12.79
N GLU A 187 0.16 11.11 -12.91
CA GLU A 187 0.32 12.15 -11.87
C GLU A 187 -0.22 11.66 -10.51
N LYS A 188 -1.38 11.02 -10.52
CA LYS A 188 -1.95 10.39 -9.33
C LYS A 188 -1.08 9.26 -8.78
N ALA A 189 -0.50 8.44 -9.66
CA ALA A 189 0.44 7.39 -9.28
C ALA A 189 1.72 7.95 -8.64
N MET A 190 2.17 9.12 -9.10
CA MET A 190 3.34 9.80 -8.53
C MET A 190 3.11 10.31 -7.10
N SER A 191 1.87 10.48 -6.67
CA SER A 191 1.56 10.90 -5.29
C SER A 191 1.36 9.72 -4.32
N HIS A 192 1.64 8.47 -4.72
CA HIS A 192 1.43 7.31 -3.85
C HIS A 192 2.56 7.08 -2.81
N VAL A 193 2.10 6.69 -1.61
CA VAL A 193 2.80 6.04 -0.46
C VAL A 193 3.80 6.89 0.34
N ASN A 194 4.49 7.87 -0.23
CA ASN A 194 5.36 8.77 0.55
C ASN A 194 4.67 10.12 0.74
N VAL A 195 4.73 10.69 1.94
CA VAL A 195 4.02 11.93 2.27
C VAL A 195 4.86 13.15 1.95
N ALA A 196 6.16 13.05 2.19
CA ALA A 196 7.14 14.09 1.91
C ALA A 196 8.53 13.48 1.76
N ASN A 197 9.43 14.26 1.17
CA ASN A 197 10.88 14.02 1.22
C ASN A 197 11.53 15.13 2.08
N ASP A 198 12.74 14.87 2.56
CA ASP A 198 13.54 15.83 3.34
C ASP A 198 13.69 17.20 2.65
N SER A 199 13.82 17.22 1.32
CA SER A 199 13.96 18.44 0.53
C SER A 199 12.67 19.27 0.36
N MET A 200 11.53 18.77 0.84
CA MET A 200 10.23 19.43 0.69
C MET A 200 10.00 20.48 1.78
N LYS A 201 9.23 21.53 1.47
CA LYS A 201 8.92 22.59 2.45
C LYS A 201 7.98 22.06 3.54
N MET A 202 8.19 22.53 4.77
CA MET A 202 7.34 22.18 5.93
C MET A 202 5.85 22.43 5.68
N SER A 203 5.51 23.54 5.00
CA SER A 203 4.12 23.90 4.69
C SER A 203 3.43 22.88 3.79
N GLU A 204 4.14 22.39 2.78
CA GLU A 204 3.64 21.40 1.83
C GLU A 204 3.46 20.03 2.50
N THR A 205 4.42 19.65 3.35
CA THR A 205 4.36 18.43 4.16
C THR A 205 3.13 18.42 5.09
N VAL A 206 2.84 19.54 5.76
CA VAL A 206 1.65 19.67 6.62
C VAL A 206 0.37 19.53 5.81
N SER A 207 0.29 20.18 4.63
CA SER A 207 -0.87 20.05 3.74
C SER A 207 -1.09 18.61 3.27
N ASN A 208 0.00 17.92 2.90
CA ASN A 208 -0.06 16.52 2.48
C ASN A 208 -0.56 15.61 3.61
N ILE A 209 -0.11 15.83 4.85
CA ILE A 209 -0.56 15.04 6.01
C ILE A 209 -2.05 15.25 6.27
N LEU A 210 -2.53 16.49 6.25
CA LEU A 210 -3.94 16.80 6.51
C LEU A 210 -4.85 16.13 5.46
N ASP A 211 -4.50 16.24 4.17
CA ASP A 211 -5.27 15.62 3.10
C ASP A 211 -5.22 14.09 3.15
N LEU A 212 -4.04 13.52 3.44
CA LEU A 212 -3.88 12.08 3.65
C LEU A 212 -4.83 11.56 4.74
N VAL A 213 -4.85 12.23 5.89
CA VAL A 213 -5.70 11.83 7.02
C VAL A 213 -7.17 11.91 6.63
N ASN A 214 -7.60 12.97 5.96
CA ASN A 214 -8.98 13.13 5.49
C ASN A 214 -9.39 12.03 4.50
N GLN A 215 -8.51 11.67 3.57
CA GLN A 215 -8.78 10.60 2.61
C GLN A 215 -8.80 9.21 3.27
N LEU A 216 -7.95 8.99 4.26
CA LEU A 216 -7.89 7.73 4.97
C LEU A 216 -9.11 7.54 5.87
N ALA A 217 -9.57 8.59 6.55
CA ALA A 217 -10.79 8.55 7.36
C ALA A 217 -12.01 8.06 6.56
N ARG A 218 -12.06 8.35 5.25
CA ARG A 218 -13.14 7.93 4.35
C ARG A 218 -12.96 6.52 3.77
N LYS A 219 -11.72 6.07 3.60
CA LYS A 219 -11.39 4.79 2.92
C LYS A 219 -11.15 3.64 3.88
N LEU A 220 -10.89 3.93 5.15
CA LEU A 220 -10.64 2.91 6.17
C LEU A 220 -11.96 2.24 6.61
N PRO A 221 -11.96 0.91 6.78
CA PRO A 221 -13.09 0.21 7.38
C PRO A 221 -13.24 0.62 8.85
N GLY A 222 -14.45 0.97 9.27
CA GLY A 222 -14.71 1.58 10.59
C GLY A 222 -14.36 3.07 10.67
N GLY A 223 -14.01 3.70 9.55
CA GLY A 223 -13.83 5.16 9.43
C GLY A 223 -12.78 5.74 10.38
N TRP A 224 -13.06 6.95 10.89
CA TRP A 224 -12.18 7.65 11.81
C TRP A 224 -12.13 7.00 13.21
N ALA A 225 -13.24 6.44 13.67
CA ALA A 225 -13.34 5.80 14.99
C ALA A 225 -12.35 4.64 15.16
N ASN A 226 -12.01 3.96 14.06
CA ASN A 226 -11.05 2.85 14.06
C ASN A 226 -9.57 3.31 14.15
N VAL A 227 -9.26 4.59 14.00
CA VAL A 227 -7.86 5.05 14.06
C VAL A 227 -7.41 5.16 15.52
N LYS A 228 -6.42 4.34 15.92
CA LYS A 228 -5.84 4.38 17.28
C LYS A 228 -4.76 5.43 17.39
N SER A 229 -3.78 5.42 16.50
CA SER A 229 -2.66 6.34 16.55
C SER A 229 -2.03 6.55 15.18
N ILE A 230 -1.47 7.74 14.98
CA ILE A 230 -0.79 8.15 13.76
C ILE A 230 0.61 8.62 14.14
N PHE A 231 1.62 8.02 13.52
CA PHE A 231 3.02 8.34 13.72
C PHE A 231 3.68 8.79 12.42
N LEU A 232 4.47 9.85 12.48
CA LEU A 232 5.43 10.19 11.41
C LEU A 232 6.64 9.26 11.56
N SER A 233 6.87 8.47 10.52
CA SER A 233 7.99 7.55 10.42
C SER A 233 8.96 8.04 9.37
N THR A 234 10.24 7.91 9.67
CA THR A 234 11.32 8.13 8.71
C THR A 234 12.30 6.97 8.83
N VAL A 235 13.26 6.86 7.92
CA VAL A 235 14.41 5.93 8.05
C VAL A 235 15.13 6.14 9.40
N VAL A 236 15.03 7.37 9.89
CA VAL A 236 15.45 7.84 11.19
C VAL A 236 14.39 7.50 12.25
N LYS A 237 14.72 6.60 13.19
CA LYS A 237 13.97 6.42 14.46
C LYS A 237 14.53 7.39 15.52
N PRO A 238 13.72 7.99 16.42
CA PRO A 238 12.34 7.63 16.80
C PRO A 238 11.24 8.21 15.90
N SER A 239 10.06 7.57 15.90
CA SER A 239 8.85 8.06 15.20
C SER A 239 8.11 9.07 16.07
N ILE A 240 7.57 10.14 15.46
CA ILE A 240 6.87 11.21 16.19
C ILE A 240 5.36 10.96 16.15
N PRO A 241 4.67 10.85 17.29
CA PRO A 241 3.21 10.76 17.31
C PRO A 241 2.58 12.09 16.87
N VAL A 242 1.60 12.01 15.97
CA VAL A 242 0.76 13.14 15.53
C VAL A 242 -0.59 13.08 16.21
N TYR A 243 -1.14 11.89 16.38
CA TYR A 243 -2.46 11.67 16.96
C TYR A 243 -2.47 10.38 17.76
N VAL A 244 -3.15 10.40 18.89
CA VAL A 244 -3.41 9.22 19.74
C VAL A 244 -4.84 9.34 20.25
N SER A 245 -5.65 8.33 19.95
CA SER A 245 -7.00 8.17 20.49
C SER A 245 -6.94 7.38 21.78
N LEU A 246 -7.64 7.88 22.81
CA LEU A 246 -7.89 7.16 24.07
C LEU A 246 -9.24 6.45 24.11
N ALA A 247 -10.07 6.63 23.07
CA ALA A 247 -11.41 6.06 23.03
C ALA A 247 -11.40 4.52 23.01
N PRO A 248 -12.38 3.87 23.66
CA PRO A 248 -12.46 2.41 23.76
C PRO A 248 -12.71 1.73 22.40
N LEU A 249 -12.60 0.39 22.38
CA LEU A 249 -12.81 -0.42 21.18
C LEU A 249 -14.29 -0.50 20.78
N SER A 250 -15.22 -0.30 21.73
CA SER A 250 -16.66 -0.49 21.53
C SER A 250 -17.30 0.48 20.53
N GLU A 251 -16.67 1.62 20.26
CA GLU A 251 -17.16 2.63 19.30
C GLU A 251 -16.85 2.27 17.84
N VAL A 252 -16.21 1.13 17.59
CA VAL A 252 -15.73 0.74 16.26
C VAL A 252 -16.63 -0.33 15.65
N ASP A 253 -17.60 0.13 14.87
CA ASP A 253 -18.44 -0.74 14.06
C ASP A 253 -17.70 -1.17 12.80
N ILE A 254 -17.18 -2.40 12.81
CA ILE A 254 -16.73 -3.09 11.59
C ILE A 254 -17.73 -4.20 11.36
N ALA A 255 -18.42 -4.14 10.22
CA ALA A 255 -19.20 -5.27 9.73
C ALA A 255 -18.23 -6.45 9.56
N ILE A 256 -18.24 -7.35 10.53
CA ILE A 256 -17.62 -8.66 10.37
C ILE A 256 -18.55 -9.39 9.43
N ASP A 257 -18.02 -9.82 8.29
CA ASP A 257 -18.66 -10.88 7.53
C ASP A 257 -18.52 -12.13 8.40
N MET A 258 -19.50 -12.34 9.29
CA MET A 258 -19.64 -13.61 9.98
C MET A 258 -19.96 -14.58 8.86
N GLN A 259 -18.97 -15.37 8.47
CA GLN A 259 -19.20 -16.52 7.61
C GLN A 259 -20.34 -17.30 8.26
N GLU A 260 -21.50 -17.37 7.60
CA GLU A 260 -22.63 -18.18 8.08
C GLU A 260 -22.10 -19.60 8.24
N TYR A 261 -21.94 -20.01 9.50
CA TYR A 261 -21.73 -21.41 9.79
C TYR A 261 -23.06 -22.08 9.45
N PRO A 262 -23.07 -23.13 8.62
CA PRO A 262 -24.29 -23.86 8.34
C PRO A 262 -24.88 -24.32 9.67
N GLU A 263 -26.12 -23.95 9.94
CA GLU A 263 -26.80 -24.43 11.14
C GLU A 263 -26.94 -25.96 11.03
N PRO A 264 -26.76 -26.69 12.13
CA PRO A 264 -26.91 -28.14 12.11
C PRO A 264 -28.35 -28.51 11.75
N GLU A 265 -28.53 -29.13 10.58
CA GLU A 265 -29.83 -29.67 10.16
C GLU A 265 -30.02 -31.09 10.71
N ASP A 266 -31.27 -31.41 11.07
CA ASP A 266 -31.66 -32.74 11.50
C ASP A 266 -31.84 -33.62 10.26
N LEU A 267 -30.93 -34.57 10.04
CA LEU A 267 -31.06 -35.59 9.00
C LEU A 267 -31.90 -36.77 9.52
N THR A 268 -33.01 -37.06 8.82
CA THR A 268 -33.98 -38.12 9.16
C THR A 268 -33.42 -39.55 9.08
N THR A 269 -32.21 -39.75 8.58
CA THR A 269 -31.58 -41.07 8.41
C THR A 269 -30.66 -41.49 9.57
N LEU A 270 -30.39 -40.62 10.54
CA LEU A 270 -29.58 -40.94 11.72
C LEU A 270 -30.41 -40.82 13.02
N PRO A 271 -30.44 -41.84 13.88
CA PRO A 271 -31.08 -41.72 15.19
C PRO A 271 -30.22 -40.82 16.08
N LYS A 272 -30.66 -39.56 16.28
CA LYS A 272 -30.11 -38.54 17.21
C LYS A 272 -28.76 -37.89 16.84
N GLY A 273 -28.41 -37.81 15.56
CA GLY A 273 -27.22 -37.08 15.10
C GLY A 273 -27.59 -35.77 14.39
N LYS A 274 -27.07 -34.63 14.85
CA LYS A 274 -27.14 -33.35 14.13
C LYS A 274 -25.97 -33.26 13.15
N VAL A 275 -26.16 -32.67 11.97
CA VAL A 275 -25.09 -32.64 10.96
C VAL A 275 -24.91 -31.23 10.42
N VAL A 276 -23.66 -30.78 10.36
CA VAL A 276 -23.26 -29.51 9.75
C VAL A 276 -22.64 -29.81 8.39
N VAL A 277 -23.25 -29.28 7.32
CA VAL A 277 -22.75 -29.42 5.94
C VAL A 277 -22.14 -28.11 5.50
N TYR A 278 -20.82 -28.11 5.28
CA TYR A 278 -20.11 -26.92 4.83
C TYR A 278 -20.26 -26.71 3.30
N PRO A 279 -20.13 -25.46 2.80
CA PRO A 279 -20.27 -25.14 1.37
C PRO A 279 -19.24 -25.82 0.43
N ASP A 280 -18.20 -26.43 1.01
CA ASP A 280 -17.18 -27.23 0.33
C ASP A 280 -17.60 -28.70 0.13
N GLY A 281 -18.77 -29.09 0.66
CA GLY A 281 -19.28 -30.47 0.64
C GLY A 281 -18.79 -31.35 1.79
N THR A 282 -18.04 -30.79 2.76
CA THR A 282 -17.57 -31.53 3.94
C THR A 282 -18.69 -31.63 4.96
N VAL A 283 -18.93 -32.85 5.48
CA VAL A 283 -20.03 -33.16 6.40
C VAL A 283 -19.47 -33.52 7.77
N HIS A 284 -19.89 -32.80 8.81
CA HIS A 284 -19.52 -33.08 10.20
C HIS A 284 -20.74 -33.49 11.02
N VAL A 285 -20.69 -34.66 11.66
CA VAL A 285 -21.73 -35.14 12.57
C VAL A 285 -21.43 -34.62 13.97
N VAL A 286 -22.37 -33.89 14.56
CA VAL A 286 -22.36 -33.43 15.95
C VAL A 286 -23.29 -34.36 16.75
N GLU A 287 -22.72 -35.20 17.60
CA GLU A 287 -23.49 -36.04 18.52
C GLU A 287 -24.08 -35.16 19.64
N GLY A 288 -25.41 -35.20 19.79
CA GLY A 288 -26.08 -34.51 20.88
C GLY A 288 -25.85 -35.26 22.19
N ASN A 289 -24.96 -34.76 23.04
CA ASN A 289 -24.90 -35.24 24.43
C ASN A 289 -26.23 -34.93 25.12
N GLY A 290 -26.97 -35.98 25.45
CA GLY A 290 -28.15 -35.91 26.28
C GLY A 290 -27.81 -35.46 27.71
N ASP A 291 -28.80 -34.85 28.33
CA ASP A 291 -28.79 -34.36 29.70
C ASP A 291 -28.19 -35.38 30.69
N GLY A 292 -27.26 -34.90 31.52
CA GLY A 292 -26.66 -35.67 32.60
C GLY A 292 -26.20 -34.74 33.71
N ASP A 293 -27.12 -34.37 34.60
CA ASP A 293 -26.78 -34.05 35.99
C ASP A 293 -25.93 -35.20 36.57
N ILE A 294 -24.89 -34.87 37.36
CA ILE A 294 -24.49 -35.51 38.64
C ILE A 294 -23.10 -34.97 39.08
N SER A 295 -23.16 -34.14 40.13
CA SER A 295 -22.28 -33.90 41.29
C SER A 295 -20.76 -34.18 41.28
N ASP A 296 -20.04 -33.18 41.83
CA ASP A 296 -18.91 -33.24 42.79
C ASP A 296 -18.05 -34.52 42.89
N ASN A 297 -16.81 -34.45 42.38
CA ASN A 297 -15.55 -34.40 43.16
C ASN A 297 -14.32 -34.32 42.24
#